data_AF-A0A535VRG4-F1
#
_entry.id   AF-A0A535VRG4-F1
#
_cell.length_a   1.000
_cell.length_b   1.000
_cell.length_c   1.000
_cell.angle_alpha   90.00
_cell.angle_beta   90.00
_cell.angle_gamma   90.00
#
_symmetry.space_group_name_H-M   'P 1'
#
loop_
_entity.id
_entity.type
_entity.pdbx_description
1 polymer ?
#
loop_
_entity_poly.entity_id
_entity_poly.type
_entity_poly.pdbx_seq_one_letter_code
_entity_poly.pdbx_strand_id
1 'polypeptide(L)'
;MTHVWCQTDRSKRDGRRWALIHSEAAPIDRELLGPSLADFRESYTLPGVAYTSPELFAWEMRHFFDDSWTCLGRVEGLIAPGMRRAIRAGQGSIL
;
A
#
# COMPACT_ATOMS: atom_id res chain seq x y z
N MET A 1 -16.08 -18.23 21.64
CA MET A 1 -16.77 -16.94 21.42
C MET A 1 -15.86 -16.10 20.55
N THR A 2 -15.93 -16.34 19.25
CA THR A 2 -14.94 -15.90 18.26
C THR A 2 -15.35 -14.54 17.74
N HIS A 3 -14.79 -13.46 18.29
CA HIS A 3 -14.95 -12.13 17.69
C HIS A 3 -14.06 -12.04 16.45
N VAL A 4 -14.57 -12.57 15.33
CA VAL A 4 -14.16 -12.14 14.00
C VAL A 4 -14.58 -10.68 13.90
N TRP A 5 -13.63 -9.76 14.04
CA TRP A 5 -13.85 -8.37 13.63
C TRP A 5 -13.92 -8.35 12.09
N CYS A 6 -15.14 -8.56 11.57
CA CYS A 6 -15.46 -8.34 10.18
C CYS A 6 -15.79 -6.85 10.00
N GLN A 7 -15.00 -6.22 9.14
CA GLN A 7 -14.94 -4.82 8.78
C GLN A 7 -16.32 -4.23 8.37
N THR A 8 -16.70 -3.08 8.93
CA THR A 8 -17.66 -2.18 8.27
C THR A 8 -17.14 -0.76 8.30
N ASP A 9 -16.13 -0.49 7.47
CA ASP A 9 -16.04 0.83 6.88
C ASP A 9 -17.08 0.89 5.75
N ARG A 10 -18.15 1.63 6.01
CA ARG A 10 -19.27 1.82 5.08
C ARG A 10 -18.82 2.55 3.80
N SER A 11 -17.65 3.19 3.80
CA SER A 11 -17.08 3.91 2.66
C SER A 11 -16.50 2.98 1.57
N LYS A 12 -16.07 1.76 1.93
CA LYS A 12 -15.49 0.78 0.97
C LYS A 12 -16.51 0.07 0.07
N ARG A 13 -17.82 0.21 0.34
CA ARG A 13 -18.87 -0.44 -0.47
C ARG A 13 -19.07 0.21 -1.84
N ASP A 14 -18.60 1.43 -2.04
CA ASP A 14 -18.70 2.09 -3.35
C ASP A 14 -17.43 1.85 -4.16
N GLY A 15 -17.39 0.70 -4.83
CA GLY A 15 -16.30 0.28 -5.70
C GLY A 15 -16.02 1.23 -6.89
N ARG A 16 -16.82 2.28 -7.11
CA ARG A 16 -16.60 3.26 -8.18
C ARG A 16 -15.93 4.53 -7.70
N ARG A 17 -15.93 4.81 -6.39
CA ARG A 17 -15.39 6.05 -5.83
C ARG A 17 -13.89 6.01 -5.55
N TRP A 18 -13.30 4.84 -5.26
CA TRP A 18 -11.85 4.70 -5.01
C TRP A 18 -11.00 4.81 -6.29
N ALA A 19 -11.56 4.39 -7.44
CA ALA A 19 -10.88 4.42 -8.73
C ALA A 19 -10.73 5.85 -9.29
N LEU A 20 -11.54 6.79 -8.82
CA LEU A 20 -11.57 8.18 -9.32
C LEU A 20 -10.65 9.14 -8.53
N ILE A 21 -10.09 8.72 -7.40
CA ILE A 21 -9.34 9.62 -6.49
C ILE A 21 -7.82 9.56 -6.72
N HIS A 22 -7.27 8.51 -7.36
CA HIS A 22 -5.82 8.24 -7.37
C HIS A 22 -5.21 8.20 -8.78
N SER A 23 -5.56 9.18 -9.62
CA SER A 23 -5.25 9.18 -11.06
C SER A 23 -3.92 9.85 -11.44
N GLU A 24 -3.00 10.08 -10.50
CA GLU A 24 -1.65 10.52 -10.91
C GLU A 24 -0.86 9.30 -11.34
N ALA A 25 -0.54 9.20 -12.64
CA ALA A 25 0.25 8.09 -13.16
C ALA A 25 1.65 8.10 -12.54
N ALA A 26 2.16 6.91 -12.21
CA ALA A 26 3.52 6.77 -11.72
C ALA A 26 4.53 7.35 -12.72
N PRO A 27 5.58 8.08 -12.25
CA PRO A 27 6.62 8.66 -13.08
C PRO A 27 7.61 7.57 -13.53
N ILE A 28 7.12 6.62 -14.30
CA ILE A 28 7.88 5.54 -14.93
C ILE A 28 7.36 5.34 -16.35
N ASP A 29 8.29 5.16 -17.29
CA ASP A 29 7.93 4.77 -18.64
C ASP A 29 7.25 3.39 -18.62
N ARG A 30 6.01 3.35 -19.10
CA ARG A 30 5.20 2.13 -19.11
C ARG A 30 5.78 1.06 -20.04
N GLU A 31 6.52 1.44 -21.08
CA GLU A 31 7.13 0.47 -22.00
C GLU A 31 8.18 -0.39 -21.28
N LEU A 32 8.87 0.17 -20.28
CA LEU A 32 9.85 -0.56 -19.46
C LEU A 32 9.23 -1.68 -18.61
N LEU A 33 7.92 -1.63 -18.38
CA LEU A 33 7.20 -2.64 -17.61
C LEU A 33 6.86 -3.88 -18.45
N GLY A 34 6.97 -3.81 -19.78
CA GLY A 34 6.60 -4.91 -20.69
C GLY A 34 7.13 -6.28 -20.28
N PRO A 35 8.45 -6.44 -20.02
CA PRO A 35 9.01 -7.72 -19.58
C PRO A 35 8.49 -8.19 -18.23
N SER A 36 8.16 -7.27 -17.31
CA SER A 36 7.62 -7.63 -15.98
C SER A 36 6.15 -8.02 -16.03
N LEU A 37 5.43 -7.53 -17.05
CA LEU A 37 4.01 -7.78 -17.29
C LEU A 37 3.75 -8.95 -18.26
N ALA A 38 4.79 -9.61 -18.76
CA ALA A 38 4.66 -10.81 -19.58
C ALA A 38 4.01 -11.96 -18.78
N ASP A 39 3.59 -13.00 -19.50
CA ASP A 39 2.89 -14.13 -18.89
C ASP A 39 3.77 -14.87 -17.86
N PHE A 40 3.10 -15.63 -16.98
CA PHE A 40 3.78 -16.40 -15.96
C PHE A 40 4.82 -17.36 -16.58
N ARG A 41 6.06 -17.29 -16.10
CA ARG A 41 7.30 -17.94 -16.60
C ARG A 41 8.04 -17.20 -17.72
N GLU A 42 7.44 -16.18 -18.32
CA GLU A 42 8.09 -15.25 -19.25
C GLU A 42 8.31 -13.87 -18.60
N SER A 43 7.63 -13.62 -17.47
CA SER A 43 7.77 -12.43 -16.64
C SER A 43 9.17 -12.30 -16.00
N TYR A 44 9.75 -11.12 -16.07
CA TYR A 44 10.98 -10.75 -15.37
C TYR A 44 10.70 -9.85 -14.16
N THR A 45 11.73 -9.58 -13.36
CA THR A 45 11.66 -8.58 -12.29
C THR A 45 11.34 -7.19 -12.83
N LEU A 46 10.95 -6.26 -11.96
CA LEU A 46 10.76 -4.87 -12.34
C LEU A 46 12.05 -4.26 -12.92
N PRO A 47 11.93 -3.25 -13.81
CA PRO A 47 13.09 -2.53 -14.32
C PRO A 47 13.85 -1.85 -13.18
N GLY A 48 15.17 -1.68 -13.33
CA GLY A 48 16.03 -1.16 -12.27
C GLY A 48 15.57 0.18 -11.69
N VAL A 49 15.00 1.06 -12.53
CA VAL A 49 14.44 2.37 -12.12
C VAL A 49 13.32 2.25 -11.09
N ALA A 50 12.60 1.13 -11.06
CA ALA A 50 11.57 0.85 -10.05
C ALA A 50 12.15 0.77 -8.63
N TYR A 51 13.44 0.43 -8.50
CA TYR A 51 14.11 0.28 -7.22
C TYR A 51 15.01 1.47 -6.86
N THR A 52 15.41 2.28 -7.85
CA THR A 52 16.45 3.31 -7.66
C THR A 52 15.96 4.74 -7.84
N SER A 53 14.81 4.97 -8.49
CA SER A 53 14.29 6.31 -8.75
C SER A 53 13.75 6.98 -7.49
N PRO A 54 14.33 8.11 -7.04
CA PRO A 54 13.81 8.85 -5.88
C PRO A 54 12.44 9.47 -6.16
N GLU A 55 12.19 9.88 -7.40
CA GLU A 55 10.91 10.47 -7.82
C GLU A 55 9.78 9.45 -7.75
N LEU A 56 10.04 8.23 -8.25
CA LEU A 56 9.09 7.13 -8.19
C LEU A 56 8.83 6.72 -6.74
N PHE A 57 9.87 6.59 -5.91
CA PHE A 57 9.68 6.30 -4.50
C PHE A 57 8.84 7.38 -3.78
N ALA A 58 9.07 8.66 -4.07
CA ALA A 58 8.26 9.74 -3.51
C ALA A 58 6.79 9.65 -3.95
N TRP A 59 6.54 9.26 -5.21
CA TRP A 59 5.20 8.97 -5.71
C TRP A 59 4.57 7.76 -4.99
N GLU A 60 5.30 6.64 -4.83
CA GLU A 60 4.82 5.44 -4.14
C GLU A 60 4.46 5.73 -2.68
N MET A 61 5.26 6.52 -1.97
CA MET A 61 4.96 6.91 -0.60
C MET A 61 3.60 7.62 -0.48
N ARG A 62 3.29 8.51 -1.41
CA ARG A 62 2.02 9.27 -1.42
C ARG A 62 0.84 8.40 -1.87
N HIS A 63 0.97 7.67 -2.98
CA HIS A 63 -0.17 7.06 -3.65
C HIS A 63 -0.34 5.56 -3.37
N PHE A 64 0.72 4.89 -2.91
CA PHE A 64 0.65 3.49 -2.52
C PHE A 64 0.65 3.33 -1.01
N PHE A 65 1.62 3.89 -0.28
CA PHE A 65 1.71 3.65 1.17
C PHE A 65 0.70 4.45 2.00
N ASP A 66 0.54 5.75 1.73
CA ASP A 66 -0.37 6.60 2.51
C ASP A 66 -1.86 6.35 2.16
N ASP A 67 -2.15 5.91 0.92
CA ASP A 67 -3.52 5.67 0.42
C ASP A 67 -3.96 4.19 0.49
N SER A 68 -3.15 3.28 1.06
CA SER A 68 -3.48 1.85 1.17
C SER A 68 -3.59 1.34 2.61
N TRP A 69 -4.14 0.12 2.74
CA TRP A 69 -4.15 -0.60 4.01
C TRP A 69 -2.83 -1.30 4.25
N THR A 70 -2.07 -0.83 5.23
CA THR A 70 -0.81 -1.46 5.66
C THR A 70 -0.99 -2.17 7.01
N CYS A 71 -0.40 -3.36 7.14
CA CYS A 71 -0.36 -4.08 8.41
C CYS A 71 0.58 -3.37 9.39
N LEU A 72 0.07 -2.93 10.55
CA LEU A 72 0.86 -2.22 11.58
C LEU A 72 1.56 -3.16 12.58
N GLY A 73 1.32 -4.47 12.47
CA GLY A 73 1.97 -5.48 13.28
C GLY A 73 1.00 -6.42 13.99
N ARG A 74 1.56 -7.11 14.97
CA ARG A 74 0.90 -8.14 15.76
C ARG A 74 0.21 -7.55 16.98
N VAL A 75 -0.91 -8.15 17.40
CA VAL A 75 -1.68 -7.69 18.57
C VAL A 75 -0.98 -8.08 19.88
N GLU A 76 -0.11 -9.08 19.84
CA GLU A 76 0.73 -9.51 20.94
C GLU A 76 1.61 -8.34 21.42
N GLY A 77 1.26 -7.78 22.59
CA GLY A 77 1.89 -6.58 23.17
C GLY A 77 0.99 -5.34 23.23
N LEU A 78 -0.26 -5.43 22.75
CA LEU A 78 -1.30 -4.38 22.84
C LEU A 78 -2.58 -4.88 23.52
N ILE A 79 -2.50 -5.99 24.26
CA ILE A 79 -3.67 -6.71 24.79
C ILE A 79 -4.16 -6.19 26.15
N ALA A 80 -3.36 -5.39 26.86
CA ALA A 80 -3.75 -4.83 28.16
C ALA A 80 -4.21 -3.37 28.01
N PRO A 81 -5.19 -2.92 28.82
CA PRO A 81 -5.62 -1.53 28.83
C PRO A 81 -4.45 -0.56 29.03
N GLY A 82 -4.42 0.50 28.22
CA GLY A 82 -3.37 1.53 28.27
C GLY A 82 -2.10 1.21 27.48
N MET A 83 -1.95 0.01 26.91
CA MET A 83 -0.86 -0.30 25.99
C MET A 83 -1.05 0.42 24.65
N ARG A 84 0.01 1.08 24.17
CA ARG A 84 0.07 1.77 22.88
C ARG A 84 1.45 1.62 22.27
N ARG A 85 1.54 1.73 20.95
CA ARG A 85 2.82 1.65 20.24
C ARG A 85 2.83 2.62 19.09
N ALA A 86 3.79 3.53 19.12
CA ALA A 86 4.06 4.39 17.99
C ALA A 86 4.67 3.57 16.84
N ILE A 87 4.06 3.63 15.66
CA ILE A 87 4.52 2.97 14.43
C ILE A 87 4.68 4.02 13.34
N ARG A 88 5.80 3.97 12.61
CA ARG A 88 5.95 4.71 11.35
C ARG A 88 5.22 3.94 10.26
N ALA A 89 4.33 4.61 9.54
CA ALA A 89 3.58 4.04 8.43
C ALA A 89 3.48 5.10 7.34
N GLY A 90 3.91 4.73 6.12
CA GLY A 90 4.01 5.70 5.03
C GLY A 90 4.94 6.86 5.39
N GLN A 91 4.52 8.09 5.09
CA GLN A 91 5.27 9.29 5.50
C GLN A 91 5.01 9.69 6.97
N GLY A 92 3.95 9.14 7.58
CA GLY A 92 3.46 9.50 8.90
C GLY A 92 3.88 8.59 10.05
N SER A 93 3.39 8.92 11.24
CA SER A 93 3.44 8.07 12.44
C SER A 93 2.07 7.98 13.08
N ILE A 94 1.72 6.80 13.59
CA ILE A 94 0.47 6.49 14.28
C ILE A 94 0.81 6.03 15.70
N LEU A 95 -0.02 6.34 16.70
CA LEU A 95 0.15 5.94 18.11
C LEU A 95 -0.96 4.99 18.56
#